data_AF-A0A9D5Q3G6-F1
#
_entry.id   AF-A0A9D5Q3G6-F1
#
_cell.length_a   1.000
_cell.length_b   1.000
_cell.length_c   1.000
_cell.angle_alpha   90.00
_cell.angle_beta   90.00
_cell.angle_gamma   90.00
#
_symmetry.space_group_name_H-M   'P 1'
#
loop_
_entity.id
_entity.type
_entity.pdbx_description
1 polymer ?
#
loop_
_entity_poly.entity_id
_entity_poly.type
_entity_poly.pdbx_seq_one_letter_code
_entity_poly.pdbx_strand_id
1 'polypeptide(L)'
;QMDGDTALKFVRSRHGNNGEGSDFARAARQQKVILAAKEKLLSGRTLTNPQRLIKLYESIATNIQTDLTPWEIIKLAPMAGDISSENITTRVLTNDPDGELVNGNVGGAYMLFPRERDWSEIRVIAQHPFATKEEAKAQEEPQEDTAVEIRNGTNITGYASRMSQYLEDEGYIVQGIGNALQKGYEKTVIYDLTKGQRDTELAALRSMLDANVAPIPAGWTQNNGTADEQKPTDPEHTDFLIVLGDSSYGLVE
;
A
#
# COMPACT_ATOMS: atom_id res chain seq x y z
N GLN A 1 -14.99 32.96 2.31
CA GLN A 1 -14.80 32.69 3.75
C GLN A 1 -16.08 32.04 4.26
N MET A 2 -16.00 30.99 5.08
CA MET A 2 -17.17 30.25 5.59
C MET A 2 -17.14 30.25 7.13
N ASP A 3 -18.31 30.28 7.75
CA ASP A 3 -18.48 29.94 9.16
C ASP A 3 -18.60 28.41 9.35
N GLY A 4 -18.70 27.97 10.60
CA GLY A 4 -18.78 26.54 10.93
C GLY A 4 -19.99 25.84 10.30
N ASP A 5 -21.17 26.47 10.36
CA ASP A 5 -22.40 25.90 9.81
C ASP A 5 -22.34 25.77 8.28
N THR A 6 -21.78 26.77 7.61
CA THR A 6 -21.60 26.75 6.15
C THR A 6 -20.54 25.71 5.75
N ALA A 7 -19.43 25.64 6.46
CA ALA A 7 -18.40 24.63 6.23
C ALA A 7 -18.95 23.21 6.43
N LEU A 8 -19.77 23.00 7.47
CA LEU A 8 -20.43 21.72 7.73
C LEU A 8 -21.39 21.31 6.60
N LYS A 9 -22.21 22.25 6.11
CA LYS A 9 -23.10 22.01 4.95
C LYS A 9 -22.28 21.66 3.70
N PHE A 10 -21.19 22.38 3.46
CA PHE A 10 -20.30 22.17 2.32
C PHE A 10 -19.70 20.75 2.30
N VAL A 11 -19.16 20.27 3.43
CA VAL A 11 -18.53 18.93 3.52
C VAL A 11 -19.53 17.78 3.63
N ARG A 12 -20.82 18.06 3.89
CA ARG A 12 -21.87 17.03 3.96
C ARG A 12 -22.65 16.88 2.66
N SER A 13 -22.56 17.84 1.73
CA SER A 13 -23.32 17.79 0.48
C SER A 13 -22.92 16.57 -0.36
N ARG A 14 -23.94 15.83 -0.83
CA ARG A 14 -23.84 14.66 -1.71
C ARG A 14 -24.77 14.75 -2.92
N HIS A 15 -25.58 15.79 -3.01
CA HIS A 15 -26.64 15.88 -4.02
C HIS A 15 -26.40 17.16 -4.82
N GLY A 16 -26.00 16.99 -6.06
CA GLY A 16 -25.70 18.06 -7.01
C GLY A 16 -25.83 17.53 -8.43
N ASN A 17 -26.32 18.36 -9.34
CA ASN A 17 -26.51 18.03 -10.76
C ASN A 17 -25.40 18.61 -11.65
N ASN A 18 -24.29 19.04 -11.05
CA ASN A 18 -23.18 19.75 -11.67
C ASN A 18 -21.86 18.96 -11.59
N GLY A 19 -21.92 17.62 -11.61
CA GLY A 19 -20.74 16.74 -11.46
C GLY A 19 -20.22 16.61 -10.03
N GLU A 20 -20.90 17.24 -9.08
CA GLU A 20 -20.47 17.43 -7.69
C GLU A 20 -21.41 16.70 -6.70
N GLY A 21 -22.26 15.81 -7.21
CA GLY A 21 -23.27 15.04 -6.48
C GLY A 21 -22.82 13.63 -6.08
N SER A 22 -21.53 13.42 -5.83
CA SER A 22 -20.99 12.09 -5.49
C SER A 22 -20.32 12.09 -4.10
N ASP A 23 -20.07 10.89 -3.58
CA ASP A 23 -19.27 10.76 -2.36
C ASP A 23 -17.79 11.15 -2.60
N PHE A 24 -17.27 10.88 -3.80
CA PHE A 24 -15.93 11.29 -4.18
C PHE A 24 -15.77 12.82 -4.20
N ALA A 25 -16.76 13.54 -4.74
CA ALA A 25 -16.79 15.01 -4.68
C ALA A 25 -16.89 15.51 -3.22
N ARG A 26 -17.62 14.79 -2.36
CA ARG A 26 -17.69 15.09 -0.93
C ARG A 26 -16.33 14.92 -0.24
N ALA A 27 -15.61 13.83 -0.51
CA ALA A 27 -14.26 13.60 0.01
C ALA A 27 -13.29 14.72 -0.41
N ALA A 28 -13.34 15.14 -1.69
CA ALA A 28 -12.54 16.26 -2.18
C ALA A 28 -12.85 17.58 -1.44
N ARG A 29 -14.11 17.85 -1.09
CA ARG A 29 -14.48 19.02 -0.27
C ARG A 29 -13.97 18.94 1.16
N GLN A 30 -14.01 17.75 1.76
CA GLN A 30 -13.45 17.53 3.10
C GLN A 30 -11.95 17.86 3.12
N GLN A 31 -11.21 17.39 2.12
CA GLN A 31 -9.79 17.73 1.94
C GLN A 31 -9.57 19.24 1.77
N LYS A 32 -10.39 19.92 0.96
CA LYS A 32 -10.33 21.40 0.82
C LYS A 32 -10.54 22.13 2.15
N VAL A 33 -11.46 21.68 2.99
CA VAL A 33 -11.70 22.29 4.31
C VAL A 33 -10.54 22.02 5.27
N ILE A 34 -9.95 20.82 5.25
CA ILE A 34 -8.74 20.51 6.04
C ILE A 34 -7.58 21.41 5.64
N LEU A 35 -7.33 21.58 4.34
CA LEU A 35 -6.29 22.49 3.84
C LEU A 35 -6.56 23.94 4.22
N ALA A 36 -7.80 24.41 4.09
CA ALA A 36 -8.16 25.76 4.52
C ALA A 36 -7.97 25.98 6.03
N ALA A 37 -8.23 24.97 6.86
CA ALA A 37 -7.96 25.02 8.29
C ALA A 37 -6.45 25.10 8.58
N LYS A 38 -5.62 24.30 7.90
CA LYS A 38 -4.14 24.39 7.95
C LYS A 38 -3.66 25.81 7.63
N GLU A 39 -4.08 26.36 6.49
CA GLU A 39 -3.70 27.71 6.06
C GLU A 39 -4.12 28.80 7.07
N LYS A 40 -5.29 28.62 7.70
CA LYS A 40 -5.76 29.54 8.75
C LYS A 40 -4.90 29.45 10.02
N LEU A 41 -4.45 28.26 10.40
CA LEU A 41 -3.55 28.07 11.55
C LEU A 41 -2.16 28.67 11.29
N LEU A 42 -1.65 28.52 10.06
CA LEU A 42 -0.36 29.05 9.62
C LEU A 42 -0.34 30.58 9.54
N SER A 43 -1.35 31.17 8.90
CA SER A 43 -1.44 32.63 8.69
C SER A 43 -1.57 33.44 9.99
N GLY A 44 -1.98 32.83 11.10
CA GLY A 44 -2.29 33.52 12.35
C GLY A 44 -1.12 33.81 13.30
N ARG A 45 0.13 33.48 12.94
CA ARG A 45 1.25 33.31 13.90
C ARG A 45 0.86 32.39 15.08
N THR A 46 -0.13 31.53 14.87
CA THR A 46 -0.67 30.64 15.91
C THR A 46 0.34 29.54 16.17
N LEU A 47 0.94 28.98 15.11
CA LEU A 47 1.96 27.92 15.21
C LEU A 47 3.26 28.38 15.88
N THR A 48 3.58 29.68 15.84
CA THR A 48 4.79 30.22 16.47
C THR A 48 4.58 30.67 17.93
N ASN A 49 3.38 30.52 18.48
CA ASN A 49 3.04 30.89 19.85
C ASN A 49 2.54 29.66 20.65
N PRO A 50 3.39 29.04 21.49
CA PRO A 50 3.02 27.85 22.27
C PRO A 50 1.80 28.05 23.18
N GLN A 51 1.63 29.24 23.76
CA GLN A 51 0.48 29.53 24.63
C GLN A 51 -0.83 29.57 23.82
N ARG A 52 -0.81 30.05 22.58
CA ARG A 52 -1.99 30.02 21.69
C ARG A 52 -2.32 28.60 21.25
N LEU A 53 -1.30 27.77 20.98
CA LEU A 53 -1.49 26.36 20.64
C LEU A 53 -2.16 25.58 21.78
N ILE A 54 -1.72 25.77 23.01
CA ILE A 54 -2.32 25.12 24.18
C ILE A 54 -3.79 25.51 24.33
N LYS A 55 -4.10 26.81 24.27
CA LYS A 55 -5.50 27.29 24.36
C LYS A 55 -6.38 26.75 23.23
N LEU A 56 -5.83 26.66 22.02
CA LEU A 56 -6.53 26.08 20.88
C LEU A 56 -6.79 24.59 21.11
N TYR A 57 -5.79 23.84 21.57
CA TYR A 57 -5.93 22.43 21.92
C TYR A 57 -7.02 22.23 22.97
N GLU A 58 -6.98 22.95 24.09
CA GLU A 58 -8.00 22.85 25.16
C GLU A 58 -9.42 23.14 24.64
N SER A 59 -9.56 24.10 23.72
CA SER A 59 -10.85 24.44 23.13
C SER A 59 -11.40 23.34 22.22
N ILE A 60 -10.51 22.60 21.54
CA ILE A 60 -10.87 21.58 20.54
C ILE A 60 -10.96 20.18 21.15
N ALA A 61 -10.08 19.84 22.09
CA ALA A 61 -9.96 18.51 22.71
C ALA A 61 -11.22 18.07 23.46
N THR A 62 -12.11 19.02 23.82
CA THR A 62 -13.44 18.71 24.37
C THR A 62 -14.39 18.07 23.37
N ASN A 63 -14.16 18.29 22.07
CA ASN A 63 -15.04 17.85 20.97
C ASN A 63 -14.32 16.97 19.94
N ILE A 64 -13.00 16.76 20.07
CA ILE A 64 -12.19 15.92 19.19
C ILE A 64 -11.38 14.95 20.05
N GLN A 65 -11.49 13.67 19.71
CA GLN A 65 -10.66 12.63 20.30
C GLN A 65 -9.33 12.53 19.54
N THR A 66 -8.21 12.59 20.25
CA THR A 66 -6.85 12.44 19.70
C THR A 66 -5.93 11.82 20.75
N ASP A 67 -4.94 11.08 20.30
CA ASP A 67 -3.82 10.56 21.09
C ASP A 67 -2.62 11.52 21.13
N LEU A 68 -2.62 12.57 20.30
CA LEU A 68 -1.62 13.62 20.35
C LEU A 68 -1.74 14.44 21.64
N THR A 69 -0.65 14.48 22.38
CA THR A 69 -0.50 15.36 23.53
C THR A 69 -0.28 16.81 23.08
N PRO A 70 -0.59 17.81 23.93
CA PRO A 70 -0.27 19.21 23.64
C PRO A 70 1.21 19.43 23.30
N TRP A 71 2.09 18.66 23.94
CA TRP A 71 3.54 18.78 23.74
C TRP A 71 4.00 18.26 22.39
N GLU A 72 3.43 17.15 21.91
CA GLU A 72 3.69 16.64 20.55
C GLU A 72 3.23 17.65 19.49
N ILE A 73 2.07 18.28 19.69
CA ILE A 73 1.58 19.33 18.78
C ILE A 73 2.55 20.51 18.73
N ILE A 74 3.07 20.96 19.89
CA ILE A 74 4.07 22.05 19.93
C ILE A 74 5.35 21.66 19.19
N LYS A 75 5.79 20.39 19.29
CA LYS A 75 6.96 19.89 18.56
C LYS A 75 6.74 19.80 17.04
N LEU A 76 5.53 19.44 16.62
CA LEU A 76 5.17 19.29 15.19
C LEU A 76 4.83 20.62 14.51
N ALA A 77 4.37 21.62 15.28
CA ALA A 77 3.91 22.91 14.74
C ALA A 77 4.95 23.65 13.86
N PRO A 78 6.26 23.67 14.17
CA PRO A 78 7.27 24.25 13.29
C PRO A 78 7.36 23.52 11.94
N MET A 79 7.36 22.18 11.95
CA MET A 79 7.43 21.36 10.73
C MET A 79 6.23 21.61 9.80
N ALA A 80 5.04 21.82 10.38
CA ALA A 80 3.85 22.16 9.60
C ALA A 80 3.97 23.49 8.84
N GLY A 81 4.83 24.40 9.31
CA GLY A 81 5.15 25.67 8.64
C GLY A 81 6.01 25.52 7.39
N ASP A 82 6.85 24.49 7.34
CA ASP A 82 7.79 24.25 6.25
C ASP A 82 7.15 23.48 5.08
N ILE A 83 5.97 22.89 5.29
CA ILE A 83 5.26 22.10 4.28
C ILE A 83 4.47 23.05 3.36
N SER A 84 5.03 23.31 2.17
CA SER A 84 4.29 23.94 1.06
C SER A 84 3.05 23.13 0.71
N SER A 85 1.95 23.81 0.43
CA SER A 85 0.69 23.16 0.02
C SER A 85 0.79 22.48 -1.36
N GLU A 86 1.80 22.84 -2.16
CA GLU A 86 2.15 22.14 -3.41
C GLU A 86 2.76 20.75 -3.16
N ASN A 87 3.39 20.55 -1.99
CA ASN A 87 3.98 19.27 -1.59
C ASN A 87 2.99 18.37 -0.83
N ILE A 88 1.69 18.72 -0.82
CA ILE A 88 0.65 17.90 -0.19
C ILE A 88 -0.04 17.09 -1.26
N THR A 89 0.20 15.78 -1.22
CA THR A 89 -0.54 14.81 -2.02
C THR A 89 -1.95 14.65 -1.45
N THR A 90 -2.97 14.89 -2.28
CA THR A 90 -4.36 14.59 -1.94
C THR A 90 -4.86 13.51 -2.88
N ARG A 91 -5.44 12.45 -2.31
CA ARG A 91 -5.99 11.34 -3.07
C ARG A 91 -7.39 10.99 -2.61
N VAL A 92 -8.23 10.69 -3.58
CA VAL A 92 -9.54 10.09 -3.36
C VAL A 92 -9.53 8.83 -4.21
N LEU A 93 -9.72 7.66 -3.60
CA LEU A 93 -9.93 6.43 -4.34
C LEU A 93 -11.30 6.53 -5.00
N THR A 94 -11.36 6.44 -6.33
CA THR A 94 -12.59 6.67 -7.10
C THR A 94 -12.98 5.44 -7.92
N ASN A 95 -14.21 5.46 -8.42
CA ASN A 95 -14.71 4.50 -9.40
C ASN A 95 -14.76 5.07 -10.84
N ASP A 96 -14.07 6.18 -11.09
CA ASP A 96 -13.89 6.74 -12.42
C ASP A 96 -13.15 5.73 -13.32
N PRO A 97 -13.19 5.84 -14.66
CA PRO A 97 -12.55 4.87 -15.55
C PRO A 97 -11.10 4.53 -15.19
N ASP A 98 -10.32 5.53 -14.74
CA ASP A 98 -8.91 5.39 -14.36
C ASP A 98 -8.68 5.27 -12.83
N GLY A 99 -9.76 5.18 -12.05
CA GLY A 99 -9.73 5.08 -10.58
C GLY A 99 -9.58 3.65 -10.06
N GLU A 100 -9.29 3.49 -8.78
CA GLU A 100 -8.90 2.22 -8.14
C GLU A 100 -10.08 1.33 -7.71
N LEU A 101 -11.32 1.81 -7.82
CA LEU A 101 -12.50 1.14 -7.29
C LEU A 101 -13.53 0.81 -8.39
N VAL A 102 -14.40 -0.16 -8.12
CA VAL A 102 -15.57 -0.49 -8.93
C VAL A 102 -16.81 -0.63 -8.06
N ASN A 103 -17.98 -0.44 -8.67
CA ASN A 103 -19.25 -0.54 -7.98
C ASN A 103 -19.66 -2.00 -7.83
N GLY A 104 -20.08 -2.38 -6.63
CA GLY A 104 -20.72 -3.66 -6.36
C GLY A 104 -22.05 -3.48 -5.65
N ASN A 105 -22.87 -4.52 -5.73
CA ASN A 105 -24.10 -4.64 -4.96
C ASN A 105 -24.09 -5.99 -4.25
N VAL A 106 -24.08 -5.96 -2.91
CA VAL A 106 -24.20 -7.17 -2.10
C VAL A 106 -25.39 -7.01 -1.18
N GLY A 107 -26.39 -7.88 -1.34
CA GLY A 107 -27.62 -7.83 -0.54
C GLY A 107 -28.44 -6.55 -0.71
N GLY A 108 -28.37 -5.88 -1.86
CA GLY A 108 -29.07 -4.62 -2.13
C GLY A 108 -28.31 -3.36 -1.70
N ALA A 109 -27.18 -3.49 -1.00
CA ALA A 109 -26.35 -2.38 -0.58
C ALA A 109 -25.29 -2.04 -1.63
N TYR A 110 -25.15 -0.74 -1.93
CA TYR A 110 -24.07 -0.23 -2.76
C TYR A 110 -22.73 -0.31 -2.01
N MET A 111 -21.75 -0.97 -2.63
CA MET A 111 -20.40 -1.14 -2.11
C MET A 111 -19.38 -0.74 -3.16
N LEU A 112 -18.19 -0.39 -2.68
CA LEU A 112 -17.01 -0.19 -3.52
C LEU A 112 -16.05 -1.34 -3.27
N PHE A 113 -15.60 -1.96 -4.34
CA PHE A 113 -14.57 -3.00 -4.33
C PHE A 113 -13.33 -2.46 -5.05
N PRO A 114 -12.14 -3.00 -4.76
CA PRO A 114 -10.98 -2.77 -5.61
C PRO A 114 -11.32 -3.11 -7.06
N ARG A 115 -10.75 -2.36 -8.00
CA ARG A 115 -10.89 -2.66 -9.42
C ARG A 115 -10.21 -3.98 -9.76
N GLU A 116 -9.01 -4.18 -9.24
CA GLU A 116 -8.31 -5.45 -9.32
C GLU A 116 -8.96 -6.50 -8.42
N ARG A 117 -8.62 -7.78 -8.64
CA ARG A 117 -9.20 -8.89 -7.88
C ARG A 117 -8.78 -8.91 -6.40
N ASP A 118 -7.78 -8.13 -6.07
CA ASP A 118 -7.18 -8.01 -4.74
C ASP A 118 -7.04 -6.53 -4.34
N TRP A 119 -6.31 -6.28 -3.25
CA TRP A 119 -6.06 -4.94 -2.71
C TRP A 119 -4.66 -4.41 -3.03
N SER A 120 -3.92 -5.00 -3.97
CA SER A 120 -2.53 -4.65 -4.31
C SER A 120 -2.41 -3.16 -4.61
N GLU A 121 -3.08 -2.64 -5.63
CA GLU A 121 -3.00 -1.22 -6.04
C GLU A 121 -3.29 -0.26 -4.86
N ILE A 122 -4.29 -0.57 -4.03
CA ILE A 122 -4.66 0.25 -2.86
C ILE A 122 -3.59 0.13 -1.75
N ARG A 123 -2.99 -1.04 -1.57
CA ARG A 123 -1.91 -1.27 -0.61
C ARG A 123 -0.67 -0.47 -0.98
N VAL A 124 -0.33 -0.41 -2.27
CA VAL A 124 0.75 0.46 -2.78
C VAL A 124 0.51 1.90 -2.36
N ILE A 125 -0.70 2.41 -2.63
CA ILE A 125 -1.07 3.79 -2.29
C ILE A 125 -0.97 4.03 -0.78
N ALA A 126 -1.36 3.05 0.04
CA ALA A 126 -1.28 3.15 1.50
C ALA A 126 0.16 3.05 2.04
N GLN A 127 1.05 2.30 1.39
CA GLN A 127 2.47 2.18 1.75
C GLN A 127 3.28 3.39 1.28
N HIS A 128 2.87 4.00 0.17
CA HIS A 128 3.51 5.16 -0.44
C HIS A 128 2.55 6.37 -0.47
N PRO A 129 1.99 6.83 0.68
CA PRO A 129 0.93 7.83 0.72
C PRO A 129 1.36 9.22 0.25
N PHE A 130 2.68 9.44 0.14
CA PHE A 130 3.26 10.69 -0.31
C PHE A 130 3.70 10.67 -1.77
N ALA A 131 3.70 9.50 -2.44
CA ALA A 131 4.12 9.37 -3.83
C ALA A 131 2.98 9.65 -4.83
N THR A 132 3.33 10.12 -6.03
CA THR A 132 2.45 10.15 -7.21
C THR A 132 2.18 8.73 -7.75
N LYS A 133 1.19 8.56 -8.66
CA LYS A 133 0.75 7.21 -9.07
C LYS A 133 1.88 6.56 -9.86
N GLU A 134 2.54 7.40 -10.64
CA GLU A 134 3.71 7.13 -11.44
C GLU A 134 4.92 6.79 -10.57
N GLU A 135 5.20 7.58 -9.52
CA GLU A 135 6.30 7.28 -8.58
C GLU A 135 6.06 6.00 -7.79
N ALA A 136 4.82 5.76 -7.35
CA ALA A 136 4.47 4.55 -6.62
C ALA A 136 4.61 3.29 -7.48
N LYS A 137 4.15 3.35 -8.75
CA LYS A 137 4.34 2.26 -9.72
C LYS A 137 5.81 2.03 -10.06
N ALA A 138 6.58 3.09 -10.31
CA ALA A 138 8.01 2.99 -10.61
C ALA A 138 8.85 2.46 -9.45
N GLN A 139 8.34 2.48 -8.21
CA GLN A 139 8.99 1.87 -7.05
C GLN A 139 8.70 0.37 -6.88
N GLU A 140 7.69 -0.15 -7.57
CA GLU A 140 7.30 -1.56 -7.50
C GLU A 140 7.63 -2.36 -8.76
N GLU A 141 7.87 -1.69 -9.90
CA GLU A 141 8.42 -2.39 -11.07
C GLU A 141 9.75 -3.04 -10.69
N PRO A 142 9.91 -4.37 -10.83
CA PRO A 142 11.19 -5.01 -10.59
C PRO A 142 12.26 -4.38 -11.49
N GLN A 143 13.49 -4.25 -11.00
CA GLN A 143 14.62 -4.02 -11.91
C GLN A 143 14.57 -5.09 -13.01
N GLU A 144 14.80 -4.68 -14.27
CA GLU A 144 14.59 -5.43 -15.53
C GLU A 144 15.25 -6.83 -15.60
N ASP A 145 15.91 -7.28 -14.54
CA ASP A 145 16.66 -8.53 -14.43
C ASP A 145 16.34 -9.38 -13.18
N THR A 146 15.30 -9.04 -12.40
CA THR A 146 15.02 -9.75 -11.14
C THR A 146 14.53 -11.17 -11.39
N ALA A 147 15.35 -12.15 -11.01
CA ALA A 147 15.11 -13.56 -11.28
C ALA A 147 14.47 -14.29 -10.10
N VAL A 148 13.36 -15.00 -10.35
CA VAL A 148 12.61 -15.72 -9.32
C VAL A 148 12.45 -17.20 -9.67
N GLU A 149 12.41 -18.05 -8.65
CA GLU A 149 11.99 -19.44 -8.78
C GLU A 149 10.76 -19.70 -7.91
N ILE A 150 9.78 -20.42 -8.45
CA ILE A 150 8.48 -20.60 -7.81
C ILE A 150 8.27 -22.06 -7.41
N ARG A 151 7.95 -22.30 -6.14
CA ARG A 151 7.59 -23.62 -5.60
C ARG A 151 6.17 -23.59 -5.07
N ASN A 152 5.31 -24.43 -5.60
CA ASN A 152 3.95 -24.57 -5.11
C ASN A 152 3.96 -25.24 -3.72
N GLY A 153 3.71 -24.50 -2.65
CA GLY A 153 3.54 -24.99 -1.29
C GLY A 153 2.10 -25.37 -0.93
N THR A 154 1.18 -25.34 -1.90
CA THR A 154 -0.25 -25.65 -1.69
C THR A 154 -0.67 -26.97 -2.35
N ASN A 155 -1.92 -27.36 -2.12
CA ASN A 155 -2.57 -28.48 -2.81
C ASN A 155 -3.26 -28.07 -4.13
N ILE A 156 -3.13 -26.81 -4.54
CA ILE A 156 -3.80 -26.27 -5.72
C ILE A 156 -3.01 -26.67 -6.97
N THR A 157 -3.65 -27.43 -7.86
CA THR A 157 -3.01 -27.88 -9.11
C THR A 157 -2.85 -26.72 -10.09
N GLY A 158 -1.66 -26.60 -10.68
CA GLY A 158 -1.35 -25.56 -11.67
C GLY A 158 -1.04 -24.18 -11.07
N TYR A 159 -1.07 -24.02 -9.75
CA TYR A 159 -0.87 -22.71 -9.11
C TYR A 159 0.46 -22.06 -9.45
N ALA A 160 1.59 -22.79 -9.34
CA ALA A 160 2.90 -22.23 -9.72
C ALA A 160 2.97 -21.77 -11.18
N SER A 161 2.26 -22.44 -12.11
CA SER A 161 2.22 -22.05 -13.52
C SER A 161 1.37 -20.80 -13.77
N ARG A 162 0.32 -20.57 -12.96
CA ARG A 162 -0.45 -19.33 -13.07
C ARG A 162 0.31 -18.16 -12.45
N MET A 163 0.93 -18.41 -11.31
CA MET A 163 1.78 -17.42 -10.64
C MET A 163 3.00 -17.06 -11.48
N SER A 164 3.59 -18.01 -12.22
CA SER A 164 4.69 -17.67 -13.13
C SER A 164 4.24 -16.70 -14.22
N GLN A 165 3.08 -16.94 -14.84
CA GLN A 165 2.52 -16.03 -15.84
C GLN A 165 2.28 -14.64 -15.26
N TYR A 166 1.68 -14.57 -14.06
CA TYR A 166 1.46 -13.31 -13.36
C TYR A 166 2.77 -12.57 -13.09
N LEU A 167 3.79 -13.24 -12.53
CA LEU A 167 5.07 -12.60 -12.24
C LEU A 167 5.85 -12.22 -13.51
N GLU A 168 5.71 -12.96 -14.61
CA GLU A 168 6.28 -12.57 -15.92
C GLU A 168 5.60 -11.30 -16.46
N ASP A 169 4.28 -11.18 -16.32
CA ASP A 169 3.53 -9.98 -16.72
C ASP A 169 3.90 -8.76 -15.87
N GLU A 170 4.23 -8.97 -14.58
CA GLU A 170 4.76 -7.94 -13.67
C GLU A 170 6.27 -7.65 -13.89
N GLY A 171 6.93 -8.31 -14.86
CA GLY A 171 8.31 -8.01 -15.28
C GLY A 171 9.41 -8.82 -14.60
N TYR A 172 9.08 -9.85 -13.82
CA TYR A 172 10.07 -10.76 -13.22
C TYR A 172 10.52 -11.85 -14.21
N ILE A 173 11.77 -12.30 -14.08
CA ILE A 173 12.30 -13.43 -14.86
C ILE A 173 12.05 -14.72 -14.08
N VAL A 174 11.08 -15.54 -14.49
CA VAL A 174 10.82 -16.83 -13.84
C VAL A 174 11.79 -17.90 -14.37
N GLN A 175 12.80 -18.24 -13.56
CA GLN A 175 13.83 -19.24 -13.89
C GLN A 175 13.30 -20.67 -13.86
N GLY A 176 12.28 -20.94 -13.05
CA GLY A 176 11.71 -22.26 -12.93
C GLY A 176 10.48 -22.32 -12.02
N ILE A 177 9.66 -23.35 -12.26
CA ILE A 177 8.53 -23.68 -11.41
C ILE A 177 8.62 -25.13 -10.93
N GLY A 178 8.13 -25.39 -9.73
CA GLY A 178 8.08 -26.74 -9.17
C GLY A 178 7.09 -26.87 -8.03
N ASN A 179 7.12 -28.01 -7.35
CA ASN A 179 6.41 -28.23 -6.10
C ASN A 179 7.38 -28.09 -4.92
N ALA A 180 6.90 -27.52 -3.82
CA ALA A 180 7.61 -27.64 -2.55
C ALA A 180 7.40 -29.04 -1.95
N LEU A 181 8.40 -29.52 -1.20
CA LEU A 181 8.37 -30.82 -0.52
C LEU A 181 7.26 -30.89 0.52
N GLN A 182 7.07 -29.80 1.28
CA GLN A 182 5.97 -29.66 2.23
C GLN A 182 4.83 -28.89 1.58
N LYS A 183 3.60 -29.32 1.87
CA LYS A 183 2.37 -28.70 1.40
C LYS A 183 1.57 -28.15 2.58
N GLY A 184 0.63 -27.26 2.30
CA GLY A 184 -0.25 -26.64 3.30
C GLY A 184 0.29 -25.32 3.85
N TYR A 185 1.08 -24.59 3.06
CA TYR A 185 1.50 -23.24 3.42
C TYR A 185 0.29 -22.30 3.40
N GLU A 186 -0.10 -21.76 4.54
CA GLU A 186 -1.16 -20.74 4.61
C GLU A 186 -0.66 -19.38 4.09
N LYS A 187 0.64 -19.08 4.31
CA LYS A 187 1.27 -17.82 3.91
C LYS A 187 2.42 -18.09 2.95
N THR A 188 2.51 -17.28 1.90
CA THR A 188 3.63 -17.29 0.96
C THR A 188 4.93 -16.94 1.67
N VAL A 189 6.02 -17.62 1.31
CA VAL A 189 7.35 -17.39 1.92
C VAL A 189 8.35 -17.06 0.83
N ILE A 190 9.12 -15.99 1.04
CA ILE A 190 10.20 -15.57 0.17
C ILE A 190 11.52 -15.82 0.89
N TYR A 191 12.45 -16.46 0.20
CA TYR A 191 13.85 -16.56 0.59
C TYR A 191 14.68 -15.64 -0.32
N ASP A 192 15.33 -14.66 0.27
CA ASP A 192 16.24 -13.76 -0.42
C ASP A 192 17.62 -14.40 -0.57
N LEU A 193 17.95 -14.81 -1.79
CA LEU A 193 19.22 -15.43 -2.14
C LEU A 193 20.31 -14.39 -2.43
N THR A 194 19.93 -13.12 -2.63
CA THR A 194 20.84 -11.98 -2.86
C THR A 194 21.54 -11.51 -1.59
N LYS A 195 21.07 -11.96 -0.41
CA LYS A 195 21.60 -11.60 0.91
C LYS A 195 21.46 -10.09 1.19
N GLY A 196 20.31 -9.52 0.87
CA GLY A 196 19.97 -8.12 1.08
C GLY A 196 20.54 -7.17 0.03
N GLN A 197 20.97 -7.67 -1.13
CA GLN A 197 21.43 -6.81 -2.23
C GLN A 197 20.26 -6.24 -3.05
N ARG A 198 19.08 -6.86 -2.97
CA ARG A 198 17.84 -6.45 -3.65
C ARG A 198 16.69 -6.18 -2.65
N ASP A 199 16.95 -5.33 -1.66
CA ASP A 199 15.98 -5.02 -0.57
C ASP A 199 14.67 -4.39 -1.10
N THR A 200 14.75 -3.60 -2.17
CA THR A 200 13.58 -2.94 -2.78
C THR A 200 12.66 -3.97 -3.43
N GLU A 201 13.23 -4.85 -4.25
CA GLU A 201 12.52 -5.91 -4.97
C GLU A 201 11.94 -6.93 -3.98
N LEU A 202 12.69 -7.24 -2.91
CA LEU A 202 12.20 -8.07 -1.81
C LEU A 202 10.98 -7.44 -1.13
N ALA A 203 11.01 -6.13 -0.87
CA ALA A 203 9.88 -5.43 -0.28
C ALA A 203 8.65 -5.42 -1.20
N ALA A 204 8.84 -5.22 -2.51
CA ALA A 204 7.80 -5.29 -3.52
C ALA A 204 7.16 -6.69 -3.58
N LEU A 205 7.97 -7.74 -3.79
CA LEU A 205 7.49 -9.13 -3.82
C LEU A 205 6.77 -9.51 -2.53
N ARG A 206 7.30 -9.08 -1.37
CA ARG A 206 6.69 -9.34 -0.07
C ARG A 206 5.31 -8.68 0.04
N SER A 207 5.17 -7.45 -0.43
CA SER A 207 3.91 -6.70 -0.40
C SER A 207 2.89 -7.31 -1.35
N MET A 208 3.29 -7.54 -2.60
CA MET A 208 2.48 -8.11 -3.68
C MET A 208 1.92 -9.49 -3.30
N LEU A 209 2.78 -10.40 -2.83
CA LEU A 209 2.41 -11.79 -2.55
C LEU A 209 1.83 -12.02 -1.15
N ASP A 210 1.61 -10.96 -0.37
CA ASP A 210 1.35 -11.04 1.09
C ASP A 210 2.23 -12.12 1.74
N ALA A 211 3.54 -11.96 1.61
CA ALA A 211 4.51 -12.99 1.98
C ALA A 211 5.26 -12.68 3.28
N ASN A 212 5.77 -13.74 3.90
CA ASN A 212 6.79 -13.65 4.93
C ASN A 212 8.18 -13.79 4.30
N VAL A 213 9.18 -13.13 4.87
CA VAL A 213 10.58 -13.34 4.50
C VAL A 213 11.21 -14.29 5.50
N ALA A 214 11.84 -15.36 5.01
CA ALA A 214 12.51 -16.35 5.83
C ALA A 214 14.03 -16.33 5.56
N PRO A 215 14.86 -16.62 6.58
CA PRO A 215 16.29 -16.79 6.38
C PRO A 215 16.55 -18.03 5.52
N ILE A 216 17.61 -17.97 4.70
CA ILE A 216 18.08 -19.11 3.93
C ILE A 216 18.42 -20.27 4.89
N PRO A 217 17.80 -21.46 4.74
CA PRO A 217 18.10 -22.62 5.58
C PRO A 217 19.58 -23.05 5.52
N ALA A 218 20.10 -23.47 6.67
CA ALA A 218 21.45 -24.02 6.78
C ALA A 218 21.55 -25.30 5.93
N GLY A 219 22.31 -25.25 4.83
CA GLY A 219 22.46 -26.35 3.88
C GLY A 219 22.24 -25.95 2.43
N TRP A 220 21.51 -24.86 2.16
CA TRP A 220 21.34 -24.30 0.80
C TRP A 220 22.62 -23.68 0.25
N THR A 221 23.53 -23.27 1.14
CA THR A 221 24.83 -22.67 0.81
C THR A 221 25.96 -23.70 0.62
N GLN A 222 25.69 -25.00 0.81
CA GLN A 222 26.69 -26.06 0.61
C GLN A 222 26.35 -26.93 -0.60
N ASN A 223 27.29 -26.99 -1.56
CA ASN A 223 27.31 -27.90 -2.70
C ASN A 223 27.60 -29.34 -2.26
N ASN A 224 26.76 -29.90 -1.39
CA ASN A 224 26.76 -31.33 -1.11
C ASN A 224 25.63 -31.95 -1.94
N GLY A 225 26.02 -32.68 -2.99
CA GLY A 225 25.18 -33.19 -4.07
C GLY A 225 24.10 -34.21 -3.72
N THR A 226 23.39 -34.03 -2.60
CA THR A 226 22.05 -34.58 -2.42
C THR A 226 21.06 -33.58 -3.00
N ALA A 227 20.25 -34.02 -3.97
CA ALA A 227 19.11 -33.25 -4.47
C ALA A 227 18.18 -32.96 -3.30
N ASP A 228 18.36 -31.79 -2.69
CA ASP A 228 17.47 -31.27 -1.68
C ASP A 228 16.39 -30.53 -2.45
N GLU A 229 15.21 -31.14 -2.61
CA GLU A 229 14.10 -30.67 -3.45
C GLU A 229 13.55 -29.29 -3.01
N GLN A 230 14.07 -28.74 -1.91
CA GLN A 230 13.79 -27.40 -1.40
C GLN A 230 14.80 -26.33 -1.86
N LYS A 231 15.96 -26.72 -2.40
CA LYS A 231 16.94 -25.76 -2.92
C LYS A 231 16.46 -25.16 -4.24
N PRO A 232 16.79 -23.89 -4.52
CA PRO A 232 16.66 -23.36 -5.87
C PRO A 232 17.48 -24.22 -6.85
N THR A 233 16.97 -24.36 -8.06
CA THR A 233 17.53 -25.18 -9.13
C THR A 233 18.83 -24.55 -9.67
N ASP A 234 18.88 -23.22 -9.69
CA ASP A 234 20.07 -22.44 -10.01
C ASP A 234 20.24 -21.27 -9.01
N PRO A 235 20.85 -21.51 -7.83
CA PRO A 235 21.05 -20.47 -6.81
C PRO A 235 21.97 -19.32 -7.24
N GLU A 236 22.76 -19.48 -8.30
CA GLU A 236 23.68 -18.42 -8.78
C GLU A 236 22.96 -17.41 -9.68
N HIS A 237 21.84 -17.80 -10.30
CA HIS A 237 21.04 -16.95 -11.20
C HIS A 237 19.59 -16.74 -10.71
N THR A 238 19.30 -17.09 -9.47
CA THR A 238 18.00 -16.85 -8.83
C THR A 238 18.18 -15.85 -7.69
N ASP A 239 17.48 -14.72 -7.75
CA ASP A 239 17.50 -13.72 -6.67
C ASP A 239 16.57 -14.12 -5.52
N PHE A 240 15.38 -14.62 -5.85
CA PHE A 240 14.36 -14.98 -4.86
C PHE A 240 13.77 -16.36 -5.10
N LEU A 241 13.70 -17.19 -4.06
CA LEU A 241 12.90 -18.40 -4.07
C LEU A 241 11.57 -18.13 -3.37
N ILE A 242 10.47 -18.35 -4.09
CA ILE A 242 9.10 -18.11 -3.63
C ILE A 242 8.40 -19.44 -3.40
N VAL A 243 8.04 -19.73 -2.14
CA VAL A 243 7.19 -20.87 -1.78
C VAL A 243 5.76 -20.37 -1.60
N LEU A 244 4.89 -20.70 -2.55
CA LEU A 244 3.50 -20.23 -2.58
C LEU A 244 2.69 -20.82 -1.45
N GLY A 245 1.98 -19.95 -0.72
CA GLY A 245 0.93 -20.32 0.22
C GLY A 245 -0.41 -19.73 -0.18
N ASP A 246 -1.47 -20.10 0.53
CA ASP A 246 -2.85 -19.70 0.23
C ASP A 246 -3.03 -18.16 0.21
N SER A 247 -2.19 -17.40 0.93
CA SER A 247 -2.24 -15.93 0.99
C SER A 247 -2.10 -15.21 -0.34
N SER A 248 -1.40 -15.79 -1.33
CA SER A 248 -1.23 -15.17 -2.66
C SER A 248 -2.12 -15.78 -3.74
N TYR A 249 -3.03 -16.70 -3.40
CA TYR A 249 -3.82 -17.40 -4.43
C TYR A 249 -4.79 -16.48 -5.15
N GLY A 250 -5.35 -15.49 -4.43
CA GLY A 250 -6.31 -14.53 -4.98
C GLY A 250 -5.76 -13.67 -6.14
N LEU A 251 -4.44 -13.58 -6.30
CA LEU A 251 -3.80 -12.88 -7.43
C LEU A 251 -4.06 -13.60 -8.78
N VAL A 252 -4.26 -14.91 -8.76
CA VAL A 252 -4.27 -15.77 -9.97
C VAL A 252 -5.43 -16.77 -10.03
N GLU A 253 -6.49 -16.54 -9.24
CA GLU A 253 -7.73 -17.32 -9.26
C GLU A 253 -8.60 -17.01 -10.49
#